data_AF-A0A2P4UF27-F1
#
_entry.id   AF-A0A2P4UF27-F1
#
_cell.length_a   1.000
_cell.length_b   1.000
_cell.length_c   1.000
_cell.angle_alpha   90.00
_cell.angle_beta   90.00
_cell.angle_gamma   90.00
#
_symmetry.space_group_name_H-M   'P 1'
#
loop_
_entity.id
_entity.type
_entity.pdbx_description
1 polymer ?
#
loop_
_entity_poly.entity_id
_entity_poly.type
_entity_poly.pdbx_seq_one_letter_code
_entity_poly.pdbx_strand_id
1 'polypeptide(L)'
;MGGTAHAPREVATNGHCAVVQRPAREIGALRGAAVVTARGRAAACVPRDLGAVGRCPDVTARLHRSPDGRAAAGLRLPTSSDGGEHLDISLDPATGELVADRSRASREPRARGGR
;
A
#
# COMPACT_ATOMS: atom_id res chain seq x y z
N MET A 1 -9.33 -15.10 -21.63
CA MET A 1 -9.62 -14.78 -20.21
C MET A 1 -8.44 -15.26 -19.39
N GLY A 2 -7.71 -14.36 -18.74
CA GLY A 2 -6.61 -14.72 -17.85
C GLY A 2 -6.77 -13.92 -16.56
N GLY A 3 -6.77 -14.62 -15.42
CA GLY A 3 -6.76 -14.01 -14.10
C GLY A 3 -5.61 -14.60 -13.30
N THR A 4 -4.93 -13.78 -12.51
CA THR A 4 -3.92 -14.24 -11.56
C THR A 4 -4.57 -14.52 -10.22
N ALA A 5 -4.25 -15.65 -9.60
CA ALA A 5 -4.70 -15.93 -8.25
C ALA A 5 -4.10 -14.91 -7.26
N HIS A 6 -4.89 -14.51 -6.27
CA HIS A 6 -4.38 -13.75 -5.13
C HIS A 6 -3.48 -14.65 -4.27
N ALA A 7 -2.47 -14.05 -3.62
CA ALA A 7 -1.59 -14.79 -2.72
C ALA A 7 -2.40 -15.51 -1.62
N PRO A 8 -2.11 -16.80 -1.34
CA PRO A 8 -2.79 -17.56 -0.30
C PRO A 8 -2.73 -16.88 1.06
N ARG A 9 -3.81 -17.01 1.84
CA ARG A 9 -3.93 -16.40 3.16
C ARG A 9 -4.41 -17.39 4.20
N GLU A 10 -3.85 -17.28 5.40
CA GLU A 10 -4.43 -17.83 6.60
C GLU A 10 -5.57 -16.93 7.07
N VAL A 11 -6.67 -17.54 7.52
CA VAL A 11 -7.87 -16.84 7.98
C VAL A 11 -8.23 -17.34 9.36
N ALA A 12 -8.43 -16.42 10.30
CA ALA A 12 -8.84 -16.72 11.67
C ALA A 12 -9.78 -15.64 12.18
N THR A 13 -10.44 -15.89 13.31
CA THR A 13 -11.13 -14.84 14.08
C THR A 13 -10.22 -14.35 15.20
N ASN A 14 -10.25 -13.05 15.49
CA ASN A 14 -9.59 -12.50 16.68
C ASN A 14 -10.55 -12.47 17.89
N GLY A 15 -10.06 -12.00 19.05
CA GLY A 15 -10.86 -11.92 20.28
C GLY A 15 -12.07 -10.96 20.23
N HIS A 16 -12.23 -10.21 19.13
CA HIS A 16 -13.40 -9.36 18.86
C HIS A 16 -14.35 -9.97 17.83
N CYS A 17 -14.21 -11.28 17.54
CA CYS A 17 -14.94 -11.99 16.49
C CYS A 17 -14.75 -11.39 15.08
N ALA A 18 -13.71 -10.57 14.87
CA ALA A 18 -13.40 -10.04 13.55
C ALA A 18 -12.54 -11.03 12.77
N VAL A 19 -12.84 -11.18 11.48
CA VAL A 19 -12.02 -11.99 10.57
C VAL A 19 -10.70 -11.27 10.33
N VAL A 20 -9.60 -11.96 10.63
CA VAL A 20 -8.24 -11.51 10.35
C VAL A 20 -7.62 -12.41 9.29
N GLN A 21 -6.91 -11.78 8.36
CA GLN A 21 -6.16 -12.48 7.32
C GLN A 21 -4.67 -12.20 7.47
N ARG A 22 -3.85 -13.24 7.27
CA ARG A 22 -2.39 -13.14 7.23
C ARG A 22 -1.87 -13.80 5.95
N PRO A 23 -0.76 -13.33 5.37
CA PRO A 23 -0.08 -14.10 4.33
C PRO A 23 0.15 -15.53 4.82
N ALA A 24 -0.09 -16.53 3.97
CA ALA A 24 0.22 -17.91 4.34
C ALA A 24 1.69 -18.03 4.77
N ARG A 25 1.96 -18.84 5.79
CA ARG A 25 3.30 -19.00 6.37
C ARG A 25 4.39 -19.21 5.32
N GLU A 26 4.12 -19.99 4.28
CA GLU A 26 5.04 -20.27 3.18
C GLU A 26 5.37 -19.00 2.39
N ILE A 27 4.36 -18.16 2.10
CA ILE A 27 4.56 -16.86 1.45
C ILE A 27 5.35 -15.91 2.37
N GLY A 28 5.07 -15.94 3.67
CA GLY A 28 5.84 -15.21 4.67
C GLY A 28 7.31 -15.61 4.69
N ALA A 29 7.61 -16.91 4.55
CA ALA A 29 8.96 -17.45 4.53
C ALA A 29 9.76 -17.07 3.26
N LEU A 30 9.07 -16.73 2.17
CA LEU A 30 9.69 -16.25 0.92
C LEU A 30 10.13 -14.77 1.01
N ARG A 31 9.71 -14.02 2.03
CA ARG A 31 10.13 -12.63 2.21
C ARG A 31 11.62 -12.59 2.56
N GLY A 32 12.40 -11.94 1.69
CA GLY A 32 13.80 -11.65 1.95
C GLY A 32 14.00 -10.62 3.07
N ALA A 33 15.27 -10.33 3.36
CA ALA A 33 15.62 -9.26 4.30
C ALA A 33 15.06 -7.90 3.84
N ALA A 34 14.73 -7.04 4.81
CA ALA A 34 14.27 -5.69 4.52
C ALA A 34 15.38 -4.91 3.78
N VAL A 35 15.13 -4.59 2.51
CA VAL A 35 16.07 -3.83 1.66
C VAL A 35 16.02 -2.34 2.00
N VAL A 36 14.86 -1.85 2.45
CA VAL A 36 14.63 -0.46 2.82
C VAL A 36 13.90 -0.40 4.16
N THR A 37 14.45 0.36 5.10
CA THR A 37 13.77 0.74 6.35
C THR A 37 13.85 2.26 6.48
N ALA A 38 12.71 2.93 6.33
CA ALA A 38 12.64 4.38 6.33
C ALA A 38 11.46 4.90 7.15
N ARG A 39 11.58 6.15 7.59
CA ARG A 39 10.50 6.92 8.21
C ARG A 39 10.49 8.30 7.58
N GLY A 40 9.30 8.85 7.37
CA GLY A 40 9.14 10.17 6.79
C GLY A 40 7.93 10.88 7.39
N ARG A 41 8.03 12.21 7.48
CA ARG A 41 6.89 13.09 7.70
C ARG A 41 6.75 13.93 6.44
N ALA A 42 5.61 13.82 5.77
CA ALA A 42 5.30 14.65 4.62
C ALA A 42 4.36 15.78 5.05
N ALA A 43 4.58 16.97 4.50
CA ALA A 43 3.55 18.00 4.44
C ALA A 43 2.78 17.81 3.12
N ALA A 44 1.51 18.24 3.07
CA ALA A 44 0.55 17.86 2.01
C ALA A 44 1.07 18.01 0.56
N CYS A 45 2.01 18.93 0.30
CA CYS A 45 2.52 19.20 -1.04
C CYS A 45 3.97 18.76 -1.29
N VAL A 46 4.66 18.21 -0.28
CA VAL A 46 6.07 17.82 -0.41
C VAL A 46 6.22 16.38 0.07
N PRO A 47 6.17 15.40 -0.86
CA PRO A 47 6.41 14.01 -0.52
C PRO A 47 7.86 13.83 -0.05
N ARG A 48 8.05 12.89 0.88
CA ARG A 48 9.39 12.47 1.32
C ARG A 48 9.75 11.20 0.56
N ASP A 49 10.90 11.21 -0.10
CA ASP A 49 11.48 9.98 -0.66
C ASP A 49 11.88 9.01 0.47
N LEU A 50 11.39 7.78 0.38
CA LEU A 50 11.62 6.70 1.34
C LEU A 50 12.61 5.65 0.80
N GLY A 51 13.06 5.78 -0.45
CA GLY A 51 13.98 4.86 -1.11
C GLY A 51 13.33 4.05 -2.23
N ALA A 52 14.17 3.37 -3.00
CA ALA A 52 13.76 2.56 -4.13
C ALA A 52 13.52 1.09 -3.74
N VAL A 53 12.55 0.46 -4.40
CA VAL A 53 12.24 -0.96 -4.26
C VAL A 53 12.25 -1.66 -5.62
N GLY A 54 12.39 -2.98 -5.62
CA GLY A 54 12.36 -3.78 -6.86
C GLY A 54 10.96 -3.94 -7.46
N ARG A 55 10.85 -4.70 -8.55
CA ARG A 55 9.60 -4.92 -9.30
C ARG A 55 8.51 -5.67 -8.53
N CYS A 56 8.89 -6.55 -7.62
CA CYS A 56 7.97 -7.34 -6.80
C CYS A 56 8.25 -7.10 -5.31
N PRO A 57 7.93 -5.90 -4.78
CA PRO A 57 8.24 -5.57 -3.41
C PRO A 57 7.20 -6.14 -2.45
N ASP A 58 7.64 -6.49 -1.24
CA ASP A 58 6.76 -6.59 -0.08
C ASP A 58 6.91 -5.33 0.76
N VAL A 59 5.81 -4.62 1.01
CA VAL A 59 5.83 -3.34 1.72
C VAL A 59 5.02 -3.47 3.00
N THR A 60 5.67 -3.20 4.13
CA THR A 60 5.01 -2.98 5.42
C THR A 60 5.15 -1.51 5.78
N ALA A 61 4.02 -0.81 5.90
CA ALA A 61 3.99 0.60 6.23
C ALA A 61 3.03 0.87 7.40
N ARG A 62 3.40 1.84 8.25
CA ARG A 62 2.50 2.40 9.26
C ARG A 62 2.17 3.83 8.87
N LEU A 63 0.91 4.05 8.52
CA LEU A 63 0.38 5.38 8.20
C LEU A 63 -0.26 5.99 9.44
N HIS A 64 -0.14 7.30 9.58
CA HIS A 64 -0.63 8.05 10.73
C HIS A 64 -1.58 9.16 10.28
N ARG A 65 -2.65 9.37 11.05
CA ARG A 65 -3.45 10.60 11.00
C ARG A 65 -2.86 11.65 11.94
N SER A 66 -3.05 12.91 11.60
CA SER A 66 -2.72 14.00 12.52
C SER A 66 -3.60 13.92 13.77
N PRO A 67 -3.11 14.37 14.94
CA PRO A 67 -3.90 14.35 16.17
C PRO A 67 -5.22 15.13 16.08
N ASP A 68 -5.28 16.17 15.24
CA ASP A 68 -6.47 16.99 15.01
C ASP A 68 -7.44 16.39 13.97
N GLY A 69 -7.13 15.22 13.40
CA GLY A 69 -7.96 14.52 12.41
C GLY A 69 -8.05 15.20 11.05
N ARG A 70 -7.32 16.30 10.81
CA ARG A 70 -7.43 17.09 9.56
C ARG A 70 -6.53 16.59 8.44
N ALA A 71 -5.51 15.79 8.76
CA ALA A 71 -4.56 15.29 7.81
C ALA A 71 -4.29 13.79 8.02
N ALA A 72 -3.96 13.13 6.93
CA ALA A 72 -3.64 11.72 6.90
C ALA A 72 -2.40 11.48 6.04
N ALA A 73 -1.52 10.59 6.51
CA ALA A 73 -0.40 10.14 5.73
C ALA A 73 -0.84 9.18 4.61
N GLY A 74 -0.08 9.19 3.53
CA GLY A 74 -0.18 8.21 2.46
C GLY A 74 1.21 7.76 2.01
N LEU A 75 1.21 6.73 1.17
CA LEU A 75 2.36 6.16 0.52
C LEU A 75 2.10 6.12 -0.98
N ARG A 76 3.02 6.71 -1.75
CA ARG A 76 3.01 6.63 -3.21
C ARG A 76 4.03 5.60 -3.67
N LEU A 77 3.61 4.71 -4.57
CA LEU A 77 4.46 3.76 -5.27
C LEU A 77 4.53 4.15 -6.75
N PRO A 78 5.59 4.84 -7.20
CA PRO A 78 5.78 5.14 -8.61
C PRO A 78 5.91 3.85 -9.43
N THR A 79 5.14 3.74 -10.50
CA THR A 79 5.18 2.60 -11.43
C THR A 79 5.80 2.97 -12.77
N SER A 80 6.03 4.26 -13.03
CA SER A 80 6.82 4.78 -14.14
C SER A 80 7.92 5.73 -13.67
N SER A 81 9.00 5.83 -14.44
CA SER A 81 10.13 6.72 -14.12
C SER A 81 9.84 8.21 -14.37
N ASP A 82 8.84 8.54 -15.20
CA ASP A 82 8.40 9.91 -15.48
C ASP A 82 7.45 10.47 -14.40
N GLY A 83 7.09 9.66 -13.39
CA GLY A 83 6.13 10.02 -12.33
C GLY A 83 4.68 10.06 -12.80
N GLY A 84 4.42 9.74 -14.07
CA GLY A 84 3.11 9.76 -14.69
C GLY A 84 2.18 8.64 -14.19
N GLU A 85 2.75 7.51 -13.78
CA GLU A 85 2.03 6.35 -13.24
C GLU A 85 2.47 6.08 -11.79
N HIS A 86 1.47 5.89 -10.93
CA HIS A 86 1.67 5.57 -9.52
C HIS A 86 0.42 4.98 -8.89
N LEU A 87 0.63 4.13 -7.88
CA LEU A 87 -0.39 3.70 -6.95
C LEU A 87 -0.27 4.52 -5.66
N ASP A 88 -1.36 5.15 -5.24
CA ASP A 88 -1.44 5.83 -3.96
C ASP A 88 -2.21 4.97 -2.94
N ILE A 89 -1.61 4.75 -1.78
CA ILE A 89 -2.22 4.08 -0.64
C ILE A 89 -2.26 5.08 0.52
N SER A 90 -3.45 5.51 0.92
CA SER A 90 -3.64 6.57 1.91
C SER A 90 -4.67 6.20 2.96
N LEU A 91 -4.61 6.88 4.11
CA LEU A 91 -5.74 6.90 5.02
C LEU A 91 -6.68 8.04 4.61
N ASP A 92 -7.99 7.77 4.59
CA ASP A 92 -8.97 8.83 4.49
C ASP A 92 -8.92 9.69 5.78
N PRO A 93 -8.78 11.02 5.69
CA PRO A 93 -8.66 11.86 6.88
C PRO A 93 -9.94 11.85 7.72
N ALA A 94 -11.12 11.78 7.10
CA ALA A 94 -12.40 11.84 7.80
C ALA A 94 -12.74 10.49 8.46
N THR A 95 -12.64 9.39 7.73
CA THR A 95 -13.05 8.06 8.23
C THR A 95 -11.90 7.29 8.88
N GLY A 96 -10.66 7.53 8.45
CA GLY A 96 -9.50 6.73 8.82
C GLY A 96 -9.40 5.41 8.06
N GLU A 97 -10.24 5.19 7.07
CA GLU A 97 -10.20 3.98 6.24
C GLU A 97 -8.97 3.98 5.32
N LEU A 98 -8.45 2.80 5.05
CA LEU A 98 -7.37 2.62 4.09
C LEU A 98 -7.95 2.65 2.67
N VAL A 99 -7.39 3.50 1.82
CA VAL A 99 -7.83 3.70 0.44
C VAL A 99 -6.67 3.43 -0.52
N ALA A 100 -6.95 2.71 -1.59
CA ALA A 100 -5.99 2.42 -2.65
C ALA A 100 -6.45 3.07 -3.96
N ASP A 101 -5.88 4.22 -4.30
CA ASP A 101 -6.18 4.95 -5.52
C ASP A 101 -5.36 4.41 -6.70
N ARG A 102 -6.06 3.69 -7.56
CA ARG A 102 -5.58 3.01 -8.76
C ARG A 102 -5.72 3.87 -10.01
N SER A 103 -6.30 5.07 -9.92
CA SER A 103 -6.66 5.89 -11.09
C SER A 103 -5.46 6.25 -11.98
N ARG A 104 -4.25 6.28 -11.40
CA ARG A 104 -2.99 6.52 -12.10
C ARG A 104 -2.02 5.34 -12.04
N ALA A 105 -2.46 4.17 -11.56
CA ALA A 105 -1.56 3.04 -11.35
C ALA A 105 -1.01 2.47 -12.68
N SER A 106 -1.79 2.58 -13.76
CA SER A 106 -1.35 2.23 -15.10
C SER A 106 -2.12 3.01 -16.18
N ARG A 107 -1.45 3.34 -17.29
CA ARG A 107 -1.97 3.89 -18.54
C ARG A 107 -2.43 2.80 -19.51
N GLU A 108 -2.21 1.52 -19.20
CA GLU A 108 -2.68 0.42 -20.03
C GLU A 108 -4.21 0.49 -20.14
N PRO A 109 -4.81 0.56 -21.35
CA PRO A 109 -6.26 0.77 -21.51
C PRO A 109 -7.14 -0.30 -20.87
N ARG A 110 -6.59 -1.50 -20.65
CA ARG A 110 -7.29 -2.61 -19.99
C ARG A 110 -7.18 -2.58 -18.46
N ALA A 111 -6.33 -1.72 -17.89
CA ALA A 111 -6.18 -1.59 -16.46
C ALA A 111 -7.46 -1.04 -15.83
N ARG A 112 -7.86 -1.63 -14.70
CA ARG A 112 -9.00 -1.13 -13.93
C ARG A 112 -8.53 -0.03 -12.97
N GLY A 113 -8.85 1.22 -13.30
CA GLY A 113 -8.66 2.36 -12.40
C GLY A 113 -9.66 2.39 -11.23
N GLY A 114 -9.64 3.47 -10.46
CA GLY A 114 -10.60 3.76 -9.38
C GLY A 114 -9.97 3.88 -7.99
N ARG A 115 -10.74 4.38 -7.03
CA ARG A 115 -10.36 4.60 -5.63
C ARG A 115 -11.16 3.67 -4.72
#